data_AF-A0A7Y6C1E0-F1
#
_entry.id   AF-A0A7Y6C1E0-F1
#
_cell.length_a   1.000
_cell.length_b   1.000
_cell.length_c   1.000
_cell.angle_alpha   90.00
_cell.angle_beta   90.00
_cell.angle_gamma   90.00
#
_symmetry.space_group_name_H-M   'P 1'
#
loop_
_entity.id
_entity.type
_entity.pdbx_description
1 polymer ?
#
loop_
_entity_poly.entity_id
_entity_poly.type
_entity_poly.pdbx_seq_one_letter_code
_entity_poly.pdbx_strand_id
1 'polypeptide(L)'
;MRLQRNISIIINVSLTLCLIILTVFSIHQYKLQTLYKDYLSQNLSHDIISLAQAIQTNNKIYEQILQTNPTSNSYHNGLNVLYNNYRSIGPIADTYSLMYNQFQGFKESNSLNIKNFSSSALEQMNYLQELVNSDAPIDSKTKVALEKYYSLNSEWLKIIEQSELLIVKENGEISFRNGNNLTINELNWANLFKDLEAQTSVFLKKYDTGNI
;
A
#
# COMPACT_ATOMS: atom_id res chain seq x y z
N MET A 1 68.49 -15.67 0.23
CA MET A 1 67.84 -15.02 -0.93
C MET A 1 66.72 -15.84 -1.58
N ARG A 2 66.92 -17.09 -2.02
CA ARG A 2 65.86 -17.88 -2.71
C ARG A 2 64.61 -18.16 -1.86
N LEU A 3 64.77 -18.45 -0.56
CA LEU A 3 63.66 -18.72 0.36
C LEU A 3 62.74 -17.50 0.57
N GLN A 4 63.31 -16.32 0.81
CA GLN A 4 62.56 -15.07 0.95
C GLN A 4 61.80 -14.70 -0.32
N ARG A 5 62.38 -14.94 -1.50
CA ARG A 5 61.71 -14.73 -2.79
C ARG A 5 60.49 -15.64 -2.93
N ASN A 6 60.63 -16.92 -2.58
CA ASN A 6 59.52 -17.88 -2.67
C ASN A 6 58.40 -17.56 -1.68
N ILE A 7 58.73 -17.16 -0.44
CA ILE A 7 57.74 -16.73 0.56
C ILE A 7 56.97 -15.49 0.07
N SER A 8 57.68 -14.49 -0.49
CA SER A 8 57.04 -13.29 -1.05
C SER A 8 56.11 -13.63 -2.22
N ILE A 9 56.50 -14.56 -3.10
CA ILE A 9 55.63 -15.02 -4.20
C ILE A 9 54.38 -15.70 -3.65
N ILE A 10 54.51 -16.60 -2.67
CA ILE A 10 53.36 -17.29 -2.07
C ILE A 10 52.40 -16.28 -1.42
N ILE A 11 52.92 -15.33 -0.64
CA ILE A 11 52.11 -14.28 0.00
C ILE A 11 51.38 -13.45 -1.05
N ASN A 12 52.06 -13.02 -2.11
CA ASN A 12 51.45 -12.22 -3.16
C ASN A 12 50.38 -13.00 -3.94
N VAL A 13 50.60 -14.29 -4.21
CA VAL A 13 49.62 -15.16 -4.88
C VAL A 13 48.40 -15.37 -3.97
N SER A 14 48.60 -15.65 -2.68
CA SER A 14 47.51 -15.80 -1.72
C SER A 14 46.70 -14.52 -1.52
N LEU A 15 47.35 -13.36 -1.44
CA LEU A 15 46.69 -12.06 -1.35
C LEU A 15 45.85 -11.78 -2.60
N THR A 16 46.42 -12.02 -3.79
CA THR A 16 45.74 -11.82 -5.07
C THR A 16 44.51 -12.72 -5.16
N LEU A 17 44.62 -13.99 -4.78
CA LEU A 17 43.50 -14.93 -4.77
C LEU A 17 42.40 -14.49 -3.79
N CYS A 18 42.78 -14.03 -2.59
CA CYS A 18 41.84 -13.52 -1.58
C CYS A 18 41.07 -12.29 -2.10
N LEU A 19 41.77 -11.34 -2.74
CA LEU A 19 41.14 -10.16 -3.34
C LEU A 19 40.19 -10.53 -4.48
N ILE A 20 40.56 -11.51 -5.32
CA ILE A 20 39.68 -12.02 -6.38
C ILE A 20 38.39 -12.59 -5.78
N ILE A 21 38.50 -13.44 -4.74
CA ILE A 21 37.34 -14.04 -4.07
C ILE A 21 36.45 -12.95 -3.47
N LEU A 22 37.02 -12.00 -2.72
CA LEU A 22 36.26 -10.88 -2.13
C LEU A 22 35.55 -10.05 -3.19
N THR A 23 36.22 -9.78 -4.32
CA THR A 23 35.63 -9.02 -5.43
C THR A 23 34.45 -9.77 -6.04
N VAL A 24 34.60 -11.08 -6.29
CA VAL A 24 33.52 -11.93 -6.81
C VAL A 24 32.32 -11.94 -5.86
N PHE A 25 32.55 -12.12 -4.55
CA PHE A 25 31.47 -12.08 -3.55
C PHE A 25 30.80 -10.71 -3.48
N SER A 26 31.55 -9.62 -3.52
CA SER A 26 31.02 -8.25 -3.49
C SER A 26 30.15 -7.96 -4.72
N ILE A 27 30.61 -8.37 -5.92
CA ILE A 27 29.84 -8.24 -7.16
C ILE A 27 28.55 -9.07 -7.09
N HIS A 28 28.61 -10.28 -6.54
CA HIS A 28 27.43 -11.14 -6.39
C HIS A 28 26.41 -10.55 -5.41
N GLN A 29 26.85 -10.08 -4.25
CA GLN A 29 25.99 -9.43 -3.26
C GLN A 29 25.35 -8.15 -3.83
N TYR A 30 26.12 -7.33 -4.55
CA TYR A 30 25.60 -6.14 -5.21
C TYR A 30 24.50 -6.48 -6.21
N LYS A 31 24.70 -7.49 -7.06
CA LYS A 31 23.68 -7.95 -8.02
C LYS A 31 22.41 -8.43 -7.33
N LEU A 32 22.54 -9.20 -6.25
CA LEU A 32 21.38 -9.66 -5.47
C LEU A 32 20.60 -8.50 -4.85
N GLN A 33 21.29 -7.50 -4.30
CA GLN A 33 20.64 -6.30 -3.75
C GLN A 33 19.87 -5.52 -4.82
N THR A 34 20.45 -5.34 -6.00
CA THR A 34 19.78 -4.65 -7.12
C THR A 34 18.53 -5.40 -7.55
N LEU A 35 18.62 -6.72 -7.76
CA LEU A 35 17.46 -7.54 -8.14
C LEU A 35 16.35 -7.48 -7.09
N TYR A 36 16.71 -7.53 -5.80
CA TYR A 36 15.75 -7.41 -4.71
C TYR A 36 15.08 -6.03 -4.67
N LYS A 37 15.85 -4.96 -4.90
CA LYS A 37 15.32 -3.59 -4.96
C LYS A 37 14.36 -3.41 -6.13
N ASP A 38 14.70 -3.95 -7.30
CA ASP A 38 13.87 -3.87 -8.50
C ASP A 38 12.56 -4.64 -8.28
N TYR A 39 12.63 -5.83 -7.68
CA TYR A 39 11.45 -6.62 -7.31
C TYR A 39 10.53 -5.86 -6.36
N LEU A 40 11.07 -5.29 -5.27
CA LEU A 40 10.27 -4.48 -4.33
C LEU A 40 9.67 -3.22 -4.97
N SER A 41 10.40 -2.59 -5.89
CA SER A 41 9.92 -1.40 -6.63
C SER A 41 8.77 -1.74 -7.57
N GLN A 42 8.80 -2.92 -8.21
CA GLN A 42 7.68 -3.41 -9.02
C GLN A 42 6.44 -3.71 -8.17
N ASN A 43 6.61 -4.36 -7.02
CA ASN A 43 5.50 -4.62 -6.10
C ASN A 43 4.89 -3.32 -5.57
N LEU A 44 5.73 -2.34 -5.20
CA LEU A 44 5.28 -1.00 -4.81
C LEU A 44 4.42 -0.34 -5.88
N SER A 45 4.88 -0.39 -7.13
CA SER A 45 4.15 0.17 -8.26
C SER A 45 2.80 -0.52 -8.46
N HIS A 46 2.78 -1.85 -8.40
CA HIS A 46 1.55 -2.64 -8.51
C HIS A 46 0.57 -2.31 -7.38
N ASP A 47 1.04 -2.34 -6.13
CA ASP A 47 0.20 -2.16 -4.96
C ASP A 47 -0.41 -0.76 -4.87
N ILE A 48 0.32 0.29 -5.25
CA ILE A 48 -0.24 1.66 -5.28
C ILE A 48 -1.34 1.78 -6.34
N ILE A 49 -1.14 1.18 -7.52
CA ILE A 49 -2.17 1.17 -8.56
C ILE A 49 -3.39 0.37 -8.06
N SER A 50 -3.18 -0.82 -7.49
CA SER A 50 -4.26 -1.65 -6.96
C SER A 50 -5.03 -0.98 -5.84
N LEU A 51 -4.33 -0.31 -4.91
CA LEU A 51 -4.93 0.51 -3.85
C LEU A 51 -5.83 1.60 -4.44
N ALA A 52 -5.29 2.38 -5.38
CA ALA A 52 -6.01 3.48 -6.00
C ALA A 52 -7.26 2.99 -6.76
N GLN A 53 -7.11 1.90 -7.53
CA GLN A 53 -8.20 1.29 -8.28
C GLN A 53 -9.28 0.72 -7.37
N ALA A 54 -8.90 0.09 -6.26
CA ALA A 54 -9.83 -0.41 -5.26
C ALA A 54 -10.66 0.74 -4.65
N ILE A 55 -10.01 1.84 -4.24
CA ILE A 55 -10.69 3.03 -3.69
C ILE A 55 -11.66 3.65 -4.71
N GLN A 56 -11.22 3.82 -5.96
CA GLN A 56 -12.08 4.36 -7.02
C GLN A 56 -13.27 3.45 -7.33
N THR A 57 -13.02 2.13 -7.39
CA THR A 57 -14.06 1.13 -7.64
C THR A 57 -15.07 1.12 -6.50
N ASN A 58 -14.61 1.15 -5.25
CA ASN A 58 -15.48 1.23 -4.08
C ASN A 58 -16.45 2.40 -4.16
N ASN A 59 -15.99 3.58 -4.60
CA ASN A 59 -16.84 4.76 -4.72
C ASN A 59 -18.06 4.50 -5.63
N LYS A 60 -17.82 3.91 -6.81
CA LYS A 60 -18.88 3.54 -7.76
C LYS A 60 -19.80 2.46 -7.21
N ILE A 61 -19.24 1.46 -6.52
CA ILE A 61 -20.00 0.35 -5.97
C ILE A 61 -20.89 0.82 -4.81
N TYR A 62 -20.42 1.72 -3.95
CA TYR A 62 -21.24 2.32 -2.90
C TYR A 62 -22.43 3.09 -3.47
N GLU A 63 -22.24 3.91 -4.51
CA GLU A 63 -23.34 4.61 -5.19
C GLU A 63 -24.40 3.63 -5.71
N GLN A 64 -23.96 2.53 -6.33
CA GLN A 64 -24.87 1.48 -6.82
C GLN A 64 -25.64 0.82 -5.67
N ILE A 65 -24.94 0.38 -4.62
CA ILE A 65 -25.52 -0.29 -3.45
C ILE A 65 -26.56 0.59 -2.77
N LEU A 66 -26.26 1.88 -2.56
CA LEU A 66 -27.15 2.83 -1.87
C LEU A 66 -28.42 3.15 -2.68
N GLN A 67 -28.41 2.94 -3.99
CA GLN A 67 -29.55 3.15 -4.88
C GLN A 67 -30.34 1.88 -5.22
N THR A 68 -29.76 0.71 -4.96
CA THR A 68 -30.31 -0.58 -5.37
C THR A 68 -31.15 -1.22 -4.26
N ASN A 69 -32.17 -2.01 -4.63
CA ASN A 69 -32.93 -2.78 -3.66
C ASN A 69 -32.02 -3.79 -2.91
N PRO A 70 -32.05 -3.81 -1.56
CA PRO A 70 -31.30 -4.74 -0.70
C PRO A 70 -31.36 -6.21 -1.11
N THR A 71 -32.50 -6.65 -1.65
CA THR A 71 -32.73 -8.07 -1.98
C THR A 71 -32.23 -8.46 -3.38
N SER A 72 -31.60 -7.54 -4.11
CA SER A 72 -31.11 -7.83 -5.46
C SER A 72 -29.76 -8.53 -5.44
N ASN A 73 -29.49 -9.34 -6.47
CA ASN A 73 -28.16 -9.94 -6.67
C ASN A 73 -27.08 -8.86 -6.87
N SER A 74 -27.42 -7.73 -7.50
CA SER A 74 -26.49 -6.61 -7.72
C SER A 74 -26.01 -6.00 -6.40
N TYR A 75 -26.88 -5.92 -5.39
CA TYR A 75 -26.52 -5.45 -4.06
C TYR A 75 -25.48 -6.38 -3.40
N HIS A 76 -25.75 -7.70 -3.37
CA HIS A 76 -24.85 -8.69 -2.77
C HIS A 76 -23.52 -8.80 -3.51
N ASN A 77 -23.56 -8.76 -4.84
CA ASN A 77 -22.36 -8.71 -5.67
C ASN A 77 -21.54 -7.46 -5.36
N GLY A 78 -22.19 -6.30 -5.21
CA GLY A 78 -21.54 -5.06 -4.79
C GLY A 78 -20.85 -5.19 -3.44
N LEU A 79 -21.55 -5.70 -2.42
CA LEU A 79 -20.95 -5.91 -1.10
C LEU A 79 -19.72 -6.83 -1.15
N ASN A 80 -19.79 -7.91 -1.92
CA ASN A 80 -18.67 -8.83 -2.10
C ASN A 80 -17.48 -8.15 -2.81
N VAL A 81 -17.74 -7.29 -3.80
CA VAL A 81 -16.67 -6.49 -4.44
C VAL A 81 -16.03 -5.55 -3.43
N LEU A 82 -16.81 -4.82 -2.64
CA LEU A 82 -16.29 -3.96 -1.58
C LEU A 82 -15.43 -4.76 -0.60
N TYR A 83 -15.94 -5.88 -0.10
CA TYR A 83 -15.22 -6.76 0.84
C TYR A 83 -13.84 -7.17 0.29
N ASN A 84 -13.78 -7.64 -0.96
CA ASN A 84 -12.52 -8.07 -1.57
C ASN A 84 -11.54 -6.89 -1.79
N ASN A 85 -12.07 -5.70 -2.10
CA ASN A 85 -11.26 -4.50 -2.21
C ASN A 85 -10.66 -4.10 -0.86
N TYR A 86 -11.46 -4.03 0.21
CA TYR A 86 -10.95 -3.70 1.55
C TYR A 86 -10.00 -4.75 2.11
N ARG A 87 -10.22 -6.03 1.78
CA ARG A 87 -9.28 -7.12 2.08
C ARG A 87 -7.90 -6.90 1.48
N SER A 88 -7.81 -6.16 0.38
CA SER A 88 -6.54 -5.83 -0.28
C SER A 88 -5.93 -4.52 0.25
N ILE A 89 -6.75 -3.51 0.54
CA ILE A 89 -6.30 -2.17 0.98
C ILE A 89 -5.52 -2.22 2.31
N GLY A 90 -6.05 -2.91 3.33
CA GLY A 90 -5.44 -2.95 4.67
C GLY A 90 -4.01 -3.52 4.68
N PRO A 91 -3.79 -4.73 4.12
CA PRO A 91 -2.44 -5.32 4.03
C PRO A 91 -1.43 -4.49 3.24
N ILE A 92 -1.87 -3.81 2.17
CA ILE A 92 -1.01 -2.88 1.41
C ILE A 92 -0.53 -1.77 2.34
N ALA A 93 -1.44 -1.11 3.06
CA ALA A 93 -1.08 -0.08 4.02
C ALA A 93 -0.03 -0.59 5.03
N ASP A 94 -0.35 -1.66 5.77
CA ASP A 94 0.54 -2.19 6.80
C ASP A 94 1.94 -2.52 6.28
N THR A 95 2.01 -3.13 5.09
CA THR A 95 3.27 -3.48 4.43
C THR A 95 4.13 -2.23 4.20
N TYR A 96 3.57 -1.18 3.60
CA TYR A 96 4.32 0.01 3.25
C TYR A 96 4.65 0.90 4.47
N SER A 97 3.84 0.84 5.52
CA SER A 97 4.17 1.41 6.84
C SER A 97 5.41 0.78 7.44
N LEU A 98 5.43 -0.55 7.54
CA LEU A 98 6.56 -1.31 8.09
C LEU A 98 7.82 -1.08 7.26
N MET A 99 7.67 -1.14 5.94
CA MET A 99 8.75 -0.91 4.99
C MET A 99 9.34 0.50 5.15
N TYR A 100 8.51 1.55 5.21
CA TYR A 100 8.96 2.92 5.45
C TYR A 100 9.80 3.03 6.73
N ASN A 101 9.29 2.46 7.82
CA ASN A 101 9.95 2.52 9.13
C ASN A 101 11.27 1.74 9.15
N GLN A 102 11.37 0.63 8.39
CA GLN A 102 12.62 -0.12 8.20
C GLN A 102 13.64 0.67 7.36
N PHE A 103 13.21 1.32 6.28
CA PHE A 103 14.11 2.15 5.44
C PHE A 103 14.59 3.41 6.15
N GLN A 104 13.77 4.01 7.00
CA GLN A 104 14.11 5.21 7.77
C GLN A 104 14.92 4.92 9.05
N GLY A 105 15.31 3.66 9.28
CA GLY A 105 16.05 3.21 10.45
C GLY A 105 17.19 4.17 10.83
N PHE A 106 17.14 4.65 12.08
CA PHE A 106 18.04 5.61 12.78
C PHE A 106 17.66 7.10 12.82
N LYS A 107 16.55 7.55 12.22
CA LYS A 107 16.03 8.92 12.47
C LYS A 107 14.68 8.85 13.20
N GLU A 108 14.72 8.85 14.54
CA GLU A 108 13.59 8.66 15.44
C GLU A 108 12.39 9.62 15.22
N SER A 109 12.57 10.75 14.52
CA SER A 109 11.53 11.76 14.35
C SER A 109 10.57 11.53 13.18
N ASN A 110 10.84 10.58 12.28
CA ASN A 110 10.13 10.45 10.99
C ASN A 110 9.53 9.06 10.80
N SER A 111 8.80 8.49 11.77
CA SER A 111 8.05 7.25 11.56
C SER A 111 6.78 7.51 10.74
N LEU A 112 6.47 6.64 9.77
CA LEU A 112 5.16 6.60 9.14
C LEU A 112 4.26 5.71 9.99
N ASN A 113 3.23 6.31 10.60
CA ASN A 113 2.21 5.61 11.34
C ASN A 113 0.88 5.81 10.63
N ILE A 114 0.38 4.77 9.97
CA ILE A 114 -0.87 4.79 9.20
C ILE A 114 -1.96 3.93 9.84
N LYS A 115 -1.94 3.89 11.18
CA LYS A 115 -2.80 3.04 11.97
C LYS A 115 -4.28 3.32 11.69
N ASN A 116 -4.70 4.58 11.58
CA ASN A 116 -6.12 4.89 11.40
C ASN A 116 -6.60 4.44 10.03
N PHE A 117 -5.84 4.70 8.97
CA PHE A 117 -6.15 4.26 7.61
C PHE A 117 -6.27 2.73 7.54
N SER A 118 -5.27 1.99 8.03
CA SER A 118 -5.28 0.53 8.03
C SER A 118 -6.43 -0.03 8.90
N SER A 119 -6.62 0.51 10.11
CA SER A 119 -7.68 0.06 11.02
C SER A 119 -9.07 0.32 10.45
N SER A 120 -9.31 1.47 9.81
CA SER A 120 -10.58 1.77 9.16
C SER A 120 -10.84 0.90 7.94
N ALA A 121 -9.81 0.54 7.16
CA ALA A 121 -9.97 -0.42 6.07
C ALA A 121 -10.34 -1.82 6.59
N LEU A 122 -9.72 -2.25 7.70
CA LEU A 122 -10.03 -3.52 8.36
C LEU A 122 -11.44 -3.54 8.96
N GLU A 123 -11.85 -2.46 9.63
CA GLU A 123 -13.21 -2.32 10.17
C GLU A 123 -14.26 -2.45 9.06
N GLN A 124 -14.05 -1.75 7.93
CA GLN A 124 -14.93 -1.85 6.76
C GLN A 124 -14.95 -3.26 6.18
N MET A 125 -13.79 -3.92 6.06
CA MET A 125 -13.72 -5.31 5.60
C MET A 125 -14.56 -6.23 6.49
N ASN A 126 -14.39 -6.17 7.81
CA ASN A 126 -15.10 -7.02 8.75
C ASN A 126 -16.61 -6.78 8.70
N TYR A 127 -17.02 -5.51 8.69
CA TYR A 127 -18.44 -5.15 8.59
C TYR A 127 -19.06 -5.63 7.28
N LEU A 128 -18.38 -5.47 6.16
CA LEU A 128 -18.85 -5.95 4.87
C LEU A 128 -18.91 -7.47 4.83
N GLN A 129 -17.97 -8.17 5.46
CA GLN A 129 -18.00 -9.63 5.57
C GLN A 129 -19.25 -10.10 6.33
N GLU A 130 -19.60 -9.44 7.43
CA GLU A 130 -20.83 -9.73 8.18
C GLU A 130 -22.06 -9.54 7.30
N LEU A 131 -22.12 -8.45 6.53
CA LEU A 131 -23.23 -8.20 5.60
C LEU A 131 -23.30 -9.20 4.45
N VAL A 132 -22.16 -9.60 3.87
CA VAL A 132 -22.10 -10.60 2.80
C VAL A 132 -22.59 -11.97 3.28
N ASN A 133 -22.32 -12.32 4.54
CA ASN A 133 -22.73 -13.59 5.14
C ASN A 133 -24.14 -13.57 5.74
N SER A 134 -24.80 -12.40 5.73
CA SER A 134 -26.11 -12.21 6.34
C SER A 134 -27.20 -12.14 5.28
N ASP A 135 -28.23 -12.97 5.43
CA ASP A 135 -29.46 -12.88 4.64
C ASP A 135 -30.46 -11.85 5.24
N ALA A 136 -30.07 -11.15 6.30
CA ALA A 136 -30.96 -10.22 7.00
C ALA A 136 -31.25 -8.99 6.13
N PRO A 137 -32.50 -8.50 6.11
CA PRO A 137 -32.84 -7.28 5.40
C PRO A 137 -32.08 -6.08 6.01
N ILE A 138 -31.59 -5.20 5.13
CA ILE A 138 -30.91 -3.96 5.52
C ILE A 138 -31.85 -3.09 6.34
N ASP A 139 -31.46 -2.84 7.58
CA ASP A 139 -32.12 -1.86 8.43
C ASP A 139 -31.56 -0.45 8.19
N SER A 140 -32.22 0.55 8.78
CA SER A 140 -31.78 1.95 8.66
C SER A 140 -30.35 2.16 9.18
N LYS A 141 -29.93 1.39 10.19
CA LYS A 141 -28.56 1.47 10.74
C LYS A 141 -27.52 0.99 9.73
N THR A 142 -27.81 -0.09 9.02
CA THR A 142 -26.93 -0.64 7.99
C THR A 142 -26.71 0.37 6.87
N LYS A 143 -27.79 1.03 6.43
CA LYS A 143 -27.71 2.10 5.43
C LYS A 143 -26.85 3.27 5.90
N VAL A 144 -27.06 3.75 7.13
CA VAL A 144 -26.26 4.86 7.71
C VAL A 144 -24.78 4.49 7.81
N ALA A 145 -24.46 3.25 8.17
CA ALA A 145 -23.07 2.78 8.20
C ALA A 145 -22.43 2.74 6.81
N LEU A 146 -23.15 2.24 5.80
CA LEU A 146 -22.68 2.24 4.41
C LEU A 146 -22.49 3.66 3.86
N GLU A 147 -23.36 4.62 4.20
CA GLU A 147 -23.20 6.03 3.84
C GLU A 147 -21.98 6.67 4.52
N LYS A 148 -21.68 6.31 5.78
CA LYS A 148 -20.46 6.74 6.48
C LYS A 148 -19.22 6.19 5.78
N TYR A 149 -19.19 4.92 5.43
CA TYR A 149 -18.05 4.31 4.74
C TYR A 149 -17.89 4.82 3.31
N TYR A 150 -19.00 5.06 2.61
CA TYR A 150 -18.98 5.74 1.33
C TYR A 150 -18.31 7.11 1.46
N SER A 151 -18.73 7.91 2.44
CA SER A 151 -18.17 9.24 2.69
C SER A 151 -16.66 9.19 2.96
N LEU A 152 -16.19 8.23 3.76
CA LEU A 152 -14.76 8.05 4.02
C LEU A 152 -14.00 7.64 2.76
N ASN A 153 -14.53 6.69 1.99
CA ASN A 153 -13.91 6.25 0.74
C ASN A 153 -13.85 7.39 -0.30
N SER A 154 -14.87 8.27 -0.36
CA SER A 154 -14.84 9.46 -1.20
C SER A 154 -13.74 10.45 -0.78
N GLU A 155 -13.47 10.59 0.52
CA GLU A 155 -12.33 11.40 0.99
C GLU A 155 -10.99 10.78 0.58
N TRP A 156 -10.85 9.47 0.65
CA TRP A 156 -9.66 8.79 0.13
C TRP A 156 -9.50 8.95 -1.38
N LEU A 157 -10.60 8.88 -2.14
CA LEU A 157 -10.58 9.08 -3.58
C LEU A 157 -10.07 10.47 -3.95
N LYS A 158 -10.45 11.52 -3.22
CA LYS A 158 -9.93 12.87 -3.45
C LYS A 158 -8.41 12.94 -3.29
N ILE A 159 -7.86 12.25 -2.28
CA ILE A 159 -6.40 12.16 -2.08
C ILE A 159 -5.73 11.45 -3.28
N ILE A 160 -6.33 10.37 -3.77
CA ILE A 160 -5.84 9.65 -4.95
C ILE A 160 -5.86 10.53 -6.20
N GLU A 161 -6.93 11.28 -6.43
CA GLU A 161 -7.10 12.17 -7.58
C GLU A 161 -6.16 13.40 -7.53
N GLN A 162 -5.87 13.90 -6.34
CA GLN A 162 -4.95 15.02 -6.10
C GLN A 162 -3.48 14.60 -6.05
N SER A 163 -3.21 13.30 -5.98
CA SER A 163 -1.85 12.76 -5.89
C SER A 163 -1.02 13.16 -7.11
N GLU A 164 0.19 13.69 -6.86
CA GLU A 164 1.16 13.95 -7.92
C GLU A 164 1.67 12.67 -8.59
N LEU A 165 1.54 11.52 -7.91
CA LEU A 165 1.96 10.21 -8.42
C LEU A 165 1.03 9.68 -9.50
N LEU A 166 -0.27 9.92 -9.34
CA LEU A 166 -1.31 9.20 -10.06
C LEU A 166 -2.02 10.12 -11.04
N ILE A 167 -2.52 9.50 -12.10
CA ILE A 167 -3.48 10.11 -13.03
C ILE A 167 -4.64 9.15 -13.20
N VAL A 168 -5.85 9.69 -13.04
CA VAL A 168 -7.09 9.01 -13.37
C VAL A 168 -7.44 9.39 -14.81
N LYS A 169 -7.42 8.40 -15.70
CA LYS A 169 -7.78 8.59 -17.12
C LYS A 169 -9.30 8.70 -17.27
N GLU A 170 -9.76 9.22 -18.41
CA GLU A 170 -11.19 9.39 -18.71
C GLU A 170 -11.98 8.07 -18.68
N ASN A 171 -11.34 6.96 -19.05
CA ASN A 171 -11.92 5.61 -18.98
C ASN A 171 -12.01 5.06 -17.54
N GLY A 172 -11.55 5.82 -16.54
CA GLY A 172 -11.48 5.40 -15.14
C GLY A 172 -10.27 4.52 -14.81
N GLU A 173 -9.32 4.34 -15.73
CA GLU A 173 -8.08 3.62 -15.46
C GLU A 173 -7.12 4.52 -14.68
N ILE A 174 -6.50 3.97 -13.63
CA ILE A 174 -5.47 4.66 -12.84
C ILE A 174 -4.10 4.21 -13.32
N SER A 175 -3.22 5.18 -13.54
CA SER A 175 -1.82 4.96 -13.92
C SER A 175 -0.91 6.01 -13.28
N PHE A 176 0.41 5.84 -13.40
CA PHE A 176 1.37 6.83 -12.91
C PHE A 176 1.50 8.02 -13.86
N ARG A 177 1.52 9.24 -13.29
CA ARG A 177 1.57 10.50 -14.04
C ARG A 177 2.81 10.63 -14.93
N ASN A 178 3.96 10.15 -14.48
CA ASN A 178 5.23 10.28 -15.20
C ASN A 178 5.67 8.98 -15.90
N GLY A 179 4.76 8.01 -16.12
CA GLY A 179 5.06 6.78 -16.86
C GLY A 179 6.14 5.87 -16.24
N ASN A 180 6.60 6.17 -15.02
CA ASN A 180 7.71 5.47 -14.38
C ASN A 180 7.22 4.42 -13.38
N ASN A 181 8.02 3.37 -13.23
CA ASN A 181 7.98 2.49 -12.05
C ASN A 181 8.42 3.31 -10.83
N LEU A 182 7.64 3.29 -9.75
CA LEU A 182 8.06 3.86 -8.48
C LEU A 182 9.23 3.05 -7.94
N THR A 183 10.28 3.74 -7.53
CA THR A 183 11.36 3.10 -6.80
C THR A 183 11.09 3.14 -5.30
N ILE A 184 11.47 2.08 -4.60
CA ILE A 184 11.30 2.01 -3.14
C ILE A 184 11.99 3.14 -2.36
N ASN A 185 13.00 3.76 -2.97
CA ASN A 185 13.75 4.88 -2.39
C ASN A 185 13.08 6.24 -2.62
N GLU A 186 12.12 6.35 -3.54
CA GLU A 186 11.37 7.58 -3.75
C GLU A 186 10.34 7.74 -2.64
N LEU A 187 10.48 8.74 -1.77
CA LEU A 187 9.54 8.94 -0.65
C LEU A 187 8.15 9.44 -1.09
N ASN A 188 7.93 9.63 -2.39
CA ASN A 188 6.67 10.17 -2.92
C ASN A 188 5.48 9.25 -2.58
N TRP A 189 5.65 7.92 -2.62
CA TRP A 189 4.59 6.99 -2.19
C TRP A 189 4.25 7.14 -0.71
N ALA A 190 5.24 7.44 0.13
CA ALA A 190 5.01 7.61 1.55
C ALA A 190 4.15 8.84 1.84
N ASN A 191 4.25 9.89 1.01
CA ASN A 191 3.36 11.06 1.13
C ASN A 191 1.91 10.69 0.84
N LEU A 192 1.65 9.85 -0.18
CA LEU A 192 0.29 9.36 -0.44
C LEU A 192 -0.30 8.66 0.79
N PHE A 193 0.45 7.76 1.44
CA PHE A 193 -0.02 7.09 2.65
C PHE A 193 -0.16 8.03 3.85
N LYS A 194 0.71 9.05 3.98
CA LYS A 194 0.57 10.10 5.01
C LYS A 194 -0.71 10.89 4.82
N ASP A 195 -1.03 11.25 3.59
CA ASP A 195 -2.22 12.04 3.27
C ASP A 195 -3.50 11.23 3.51
N LEU A 196 -3.50 9.94 3.12
CA LEU A 196 -4.59 8.99 3.43
C LEU A 196 -4.79 8.84 4.94
N GLU A 197 -3.71 8.68 5.72
CA GLU A 197 -3.77 8.61 7.17
C GLU A 197 -4.30 9.90 7.81
N ALA A 198 -3.76 11.04 7.39
CA ALA A 198 -4.16 12.35 7.90
C ALA A 198 -5.65 12.58 7.65
N GLN A 199 -6.13 12.30 6.43
CA GLN A 199 -7.52 12.46 6.07
C GLN A 199 -8.43 11.48 6.82
N THR A 200 -8.01 10.23 7.00
CA THR A 200 -8.75 9.26 7.81
C THR A 200 -8.86 9.74 9.26
N SER A 201 -7.77 10.23 9.83
CA SER A 201 -7.74 10.74 11.21
C SER A 201 -8.67 11.93 11.41
N VAL A 202 -8.70 12.86 10.44
CA VAL A 202 -9.63 14.00 10.45
C VAL A 202 -11.08 13.53 10.35
N PHE A 203 -11.35 12.59 9.45
CA PHE A 203 -12.68 12.02 9.28
C PHE A 203 -13.16 11.32 10.56
N LEU A 204 -12.37 10.41 11.13
CA LEU A 204 -12.72 9.70 12.35
C LEU A 204 -13.01 10.66 13.50
N LYS A 205 -12.17 11.68 13.71
CA LYS A 205 -12.42 12.71 14.73
C LYS A 205 -13.77 13.41 14.55
N LYS A 206 -14.11 13.78 13.31
CA LYS A 206 -15.40 14.44 12.99
C LYS A 206 -16.60 13.54 13.32
N TYR A 207 -16.50 12.24 13.05
CA TYR A 207 -17.61 11.30 13.26
C TYR A 207 -17.65 10.70 14.67
N ASP A 208 -16.52 10.65 15.39
CA ASP A 208 -16.46 10.27 16.81
C ASP A 208 -16.99 11.38 17.73
N THR A 209 -16.85 12.65 17.34
CA THR A 209 -17.50 13.78 18.04
C THR A 209 -19.02 13.86 17.85
N GLY A 210 -19.61 12.95 17.05
CA GLY A 210 -21.04 12.93 16.71
C GLY A 210 -21.95 12.19 17.68
N ASN A 211 -21.43 11.66 18.80
CA ASN A 211 -22.22 11.10 19.90
C ASN A 211 -21.87 11.84 21.21
N ILE A 212 -22.48 13.02 21.39
CA ILE A 212 -22.86 13.56 22.70
C ILE A 212 -24.28 14.11 22.57
#